data_AF-H8IU63-F1
#
_entry.id   AF-H8IU63-F1
#
_cell.length_a   1.000
_cell.length_b   1.000
_cell.length_c   1.000
_cell.angle_alpha   90.00
_cell.angle_beta   90.00
_cell.angle_gamma   90.00
#
_symmetry.space_group_name_H-M   'P 1'
#
loop_
_entity.id
_entity.type
_entity.pdbx_description
1 polymer ?
#
loop_
_entity_poly.entity_id
_entity_poly.type
_entity_poly.pdbx_seq_one_letter_code
_entity_poly.pdbx_strand_id
1 'polypeptide(L)'
;MGSLLVVLAIVLFIASIVVLVIALRRPKRPAERAGRPDPLASDAMPQFGPRQLGPGAIVSYGGTDYIVRGSVTFREGPFVWWEHLLEGGDQPIWFSVEEDDGRLELAMWITRKDVPLRPGDPYVVDGAMFHETERGRASYTTEGTTGLPAGGEMEFVDCTNEDETVLLSFERWAPDMPWEVSTGKAVSPGELTVYAAPPPSPA
;
A
#
# COMPACT_ATOMS: atom_id res chain seq x y z
N MET A 1 52.19 26.99 33.36
CA MET A 1 51.12 26.92 32.35
C MET A 1 51.39 25.87 31.28
N GLY A 2 52.56 25.84 30.62
CA GLY A 2 52.84 24.87 29.54
C GLY A 2 52.93 23.39 29.96
N SER A 3 53.51 23.09 31.14
CA SER A 3 53.66 21.71 31.62
C SER A 3 52.33 21.02 31.96
N LEU A 4 51.35 21.78 32.48
CA LEU A 4 50.02 21.25 32.83
C LEU A 4 49.23 20.83 31.58
N LEU A 5 49.33 21.62 30.50
CA LEU A 5 48.68 21.33 29.22
C LEU A 5 49.27 20.08 28.54
N VAL A 6 50.59 19.88 28.64
CA VAL A 6 51.26 18.70 28.11
C VAL A 6 50.84 17.43 28.86
N VAL A 7 50.76 17.49 30.19
CA VAL A 7 50.29 16.33 31.00
C VAL A 7 48.84 15.99 30.68
N LEU A 8 47.98 17.00 30.52
CA LEU A 8 46.57 16.80 30.16
C LEU A 8 46.42 16.13 28.79
N ALA A 9 47.21 16.56 27.79
CA ALA A 9 47.19 15.97 26.45
C ALA A 9 47.62 14.49 26.46
N ILE A 10 48.63 14.14 27.25
CA ILE A 10 49.10 12.75 27.39
C ILE A 10 48.02 11.87 28.03
N VAL A 11 47.35 12.36 29.08
CA VAL A 11 46.28 11.61 29.76
C VAL A 11 45.09 11.36 28.81
N LEU A 12 44.69 12.37 28.03
CA LEU A 12 43.62 12.22 27.04
C LEU A 12 43.99 11.25 25.92
N PHE A 13 45.25 11.26 25.49
CA PHE A 13 45.75 10.32 24.48
C PHE A 13 45.73 8.88 24.99
N ILE A 14 46.17 8.65 26.22
CA ILE A 14 46.13 7.32 26.85
C ILE A 14 44.68 6.85 27.02
N ALA A 15 43.79 7.73 27.50
CA ALA A 15 42.37 7.40 27.65
C ALA A 15 41.72 7.03 26.30
N SER A 16 42.04 7.75 25.23
CA SER A 16 41.59 7.45 23.86
C SER A 16 42.04 6.05 23.40
N ILE A 17 43.32 5.72 23.61
CA ILE A 17 43.85 4.39 23.27
C ILE A 17 43.16 3.29 24.08
N VAL A 18 42.92 3.50 25.37
CA VAL A 18 42.23 2.52 26.23
C VAL A 18 40.80 2.29 25.74
N VAL A 19 40.06 3.35 25.41
CA VAL A 19 38.69 3.24 24.87
C VAL A 19 38.70 2.49 23.53
N LEU A 20 39.64 2.80 22.63
CA LEU A 20 39.79 2.12 21.35
C LEU A 20 40.07 0.63 21.53
N VAL A 21 40.99 0.26 22.43
CA VAL A 21 41.32 -1.14 22.71
C VAL A 21 40.14 -1.88 23.31
N ILE A 22 39.37 -1.26 24.22
CA ILE A 22 38.15 -1.85 24.77
C ILE A 22 37.09 -2.04 23.67
N ALA A 23 36.91 -1.07 22.78
CA ALA A 23 35.97 -1.17 21.66
C ALA A 23 36.35 -2.30 20.69
N LEU A 24 37.64 -2.44 20.37
CA LEU A 24 38.16 -3.50 19.49
C LEU A 24 38.12 -4.89 20.14
N ARG A 25 38.12 -4.97 21.48
CA ARG A 25 38.01 -6.23 22.23
C ARG A 25 36.58 -6.61 22.58
N ARG A 26 35.57 -5.79 22.25
CA ARG A 26 34.16 -6.17 22.46
C ARG A 26 33.84 -7.39 21.58
N PRO A 27 33.42 -8.53 22.17
CA PRO A 27 33.01 -9.68 21.38
C PRO A 27 31.83 -9.27 20.50
N LYS A 28 31.91 -9.56 19.20
CA LYS A 28 30.78 -9.37 18.28
C LYS A 28 29.60 -10.17 18.84
N ARG A 29 28.47 -9.50 19.14
CA ARG A 29 27.22 -10.19 19.46
C ARG A 29 26.99 -11.25 18.37
N PRO A 30 26.75 -12.52 18.71
CA PRO A 30 26.35 -13.49 17.71
C PRO A 30 25.14 -12.91 16.97
N ALA A 31 25.20 -12.88 15.64
CA ALA A 31 24.03 -12.53 14.85
C ALA A 31 22.92 -13.49 15.30
N GLU A 32 21.86 -12.93 15.85
CA GLU A 32 20.66 -13.67 16.18
C GLU A 32 20.27 -14.43 14.89
N ARG A 33 20.15 -15.76 14.96
CA ARG A 33 19.80 -16.55 13.79
C ARG A 33 18.44 -16.06 13.33
N ALA A 34 18.41 -15.33 12.21
CA ALA A 34 17.17 -14.87 11.60
C ALA A 34 16.26 -16.09 11.42
N GLY A 35 15.13 -16.10 12.13
CA GLY A 35 14.06 -17.07 11.89
C GLY A 35 13.52 -16.92 10.47
N ARG A 36 12.66 -17.84 10.05
CA ARG A 36 11.90 -17.61 8.81
C ARG A 36 11.01 -16.37 9.05
N PRO A 37 11.04 -15.36 8.18
CA PRO A 37 10.16 -14.21 8.30
C PRO A 37 8.70 -14.66 8.18
N ASP A 38 7.82 -14.06 8.98
CA ASP A 38 6.38 -14.27 8.89
C ASP A 38 5.87 -13.50 7.65
N PRO A 39 5.32 -14.19 6.63
CA PRO A 39 4.86 -13.53 5.41
C PRO A 39 3.62 -12.63 5.63
N LEU A 40 2.99 -12.68 6.81
CA LEU A 40 1.84 -11.87 7.19
C LEU A 40 2.15 -10.85 8.30
N ALA A 41 3.43 -10.70 8.69
CA ALA A 41 3.80 -9.67 9.64
C ALA A 41 3.57 -8.27 9.07
N SER A 42 3.31 -7.30 9.94
CA SER A 42 3.03 -5.90 9.59
C SER A 42 4.16 -5.21 8.80
N ASP A 43 5.34 -5.84 8.71
CA ASP A 43 6.45 -5.42 7.87
C ASP A 43 6.37 -5.94 6.42
N ALA A 44 5.22 -6.47 5.98
CA ALA A 44 4.92 -6.76 4.56
C ALA A 44 4.54 -5.50 3.75
N MET A 45 4.21 -4.39 4.41
CA MET A 45 3.92 -3.10 3.75
C MET A 45 5.02 -2.60 2.79
N PRO A 46 6.33 -2.77 3.05
CA PRO A 46 7.38 -2.49 2.09
C PRO A 46 7.37 -3.37 0.83
N GLN A 47 6.49 -4.37 0.71
CA GLN A 47 6.29 -5.11 -0.55
C GLN A 47 5.10 -4.55 -1.34
N PHE A 48 4.04 -4.13 -0.66
CA PHE A 48 2.78 -3.68 -1.27
C PHE A 48 2.58 -2.15 -1.21
N GLY A 49 3.55 -1.40 -0.70
CA GLY A 49 3.46 0.05 -0.64
C GLY A 49 3.60 0.73 -2.00
N PRO A 50 3.31 2.04 -2.07
CA PRO A 50 3.34 2.82 -3.32
C PRO A 50 4.72 2.87 -3.98
N ARG A 51 5.80 2.68 -3.20
CA ARG A 51 7.16 2.62 -3.76
C ARG A 51 7.41 1.35 -4.57
N GLN A 52 6.69 0.28 -4.27
CA GLN A 52 6.84 -1.02 -4.89
C GLN A 52 5.80 -1.24 -5.98
N LEU A 53 4.58 -0.76 -5.76
CA LEU A 53 3.47 -0.91 -6.70
C LEU A 53 3.23 0.31 -7.60
N GLY A 54 4.17 1.26 -7.67
CA GLY A 54 4.06 2.39 -8.59
C GLY A 54 4.00 1.98 -10.08
N PRO A 55 3.74 2.94 -10.99
CA PRO A 55 3.72 2.70 -12.42
C PRO A 55 4.95 1.95 -12.93
N GLY A 56 4.73 0.87 -13.68
CA GLY A 56 5.77 -0.02 -14.19
C GLY A 56 6.10 -1.21 -13.30
N ALA A 57 5.52 -1.32 -12.09
CA ALA A 57 5.54 -2.56 -11.34
C ALA A 57 4.77 -3.67 -12.08
N ILE A 58 5.07 -4.93 -11.74
CA ILE A 58 4.32 -6.09 -12.24
C ILE A 58 3.71 -6.84 -11.05
N VAL A 59 2.41 -7.10 -11.13
CA VAL A 59 1.66 -7.91 -10.18
C VAL A 59 1.22 -9.20 -10.88
N SER A 60 1.84 -10.32 -10.54
CA SER A 60 1.41 -11.64 -11.01
C SER A 60 0.28 -12.14 -10.14
N TYR A 61 -0.88 -12.40 -10.75
CA TYR A 61 -2.09 -12.87 -10.07
C TYR A 61 -2.86 -13.84 -10.98
N GLY A 62 -3.25 -15.00 -10.45
CA GLY A 62 -4.07 -15.96 -11.19
C GLY A 62 -3.44 -16.48 -12.49
N GLY A 63 -2.09 -16.45 -12.60
CA GLY A 63 -1.36 -16.85 -13.81
C GLY A 63 -1.23 -15.75 -14.88
N THR A 64 -1.67 -14.53 -14.58
CA THR A 64 -1.52 -13.36 -15.45
C THR A 64 -0.56 -12.37 -14.81
N ASP A 65 0.39 -11.86 -15.60
CA ASP A 65 1.28 -10.77 -15.19
C ASP A 65 0.65 -9.44 -15.61
N TYR A 66 0.19 -8.68 -14.62
CA TYR A 66 -0.37 -7.35 -14.83
C TYR A 66 0.69 -6.28 -14.64
N ILE A 67 0.69 -5.28 -15.51
CA ILE A 67 1.53 -4.09 -15.38
C ILE A 67 0.72 -3.00 -14.67
N VAL A 68 1.31 -2.38 -13.65
CA VAL A 68 0.72 -1.19 -13.04
C VAL A 68 0.86 -0.02 -14.01
N ARG A 69 -0.27 0.51 -14.47
CA ARG A 69 -0.34 1.67 -15.37
C ARG A 69 -0.32 2.99 -14.61
N GLY A 70 -0.96 3.03 -13.46
CA GLY A 70 -1.15 4.22 -12.64
C GLY A 70 -1.53 3.84 -11.22
N SER A 71 -1.32 4.77 -10.30
CA SER A 71 -1.68 4.61 -8.89
C SER A 71 -2.48 5.81 -8.43
N VAL A 72 -3.42 5.57 -7.53
CA VAL A 72 -4.15 6.56 -6.74
C VAL A 72 -3.72 6.42 -5.30
N THR A 73 -3.44 7.53 -4.63
CA THR A 73 -3.28 7.54 -3.16
C THR A 73 -4.40 8.35 -2.56
N PHE A 74 -5.13 7.73 -1.64
CA PHE A 74 -6.25 8.33 -0.94
C PHE A 74 -5.88 8.72 0.49
N ARG A 75 -6.55 9.74 1.01
CA ARG A 75 -6.37 10.26 2.37
C ARG A 75 -7.71 10.66 2.98
N GLU A 76 -8.02 10.04 4.11
CA GLU A 76 -9.15 10.40 4.97
C GLU A 76 -8.65 10.59 6.41
N GLY A 77 -8.48 11.85 6.83
CA GLY A 77 -7.89 12.17 8.13
C GLY A 77 -6.50 11.53 8.29
N PRO A 78 -6.30 10.62 9.26
CA PRO A 78 -5.03 9.91 9.44
C PRO A 78 -4.87 8.67 8.52
N PHE A 79 -5.94 8.22 7.87
CA PHE A 79 -5.96 6.99 7.08
C PHE A 79 -5.47 7.23 5.65
N VAL A 80 -4.72 6.25 5.13
CA VAL A 80 -4.14 6.28 3.78
C VAL A 80 -4.25 4.89 3.17
N TRP A 81 -4.79 4.81 1.97
CA TRP A 81 -4.79 3.59 1.16
C TRP A 81 -4.40 3.94 -0.27
N TRP A 82 -4.13 2.90 -1.04
CA TRP A 82 -3.68 3.01 -2.43
C TRP A 82 -4.50 2.11 -3.32
N GLU A 83 -4.72 2.56 -4.55
CA GLU A 83 -5.23 1.72 -5.61
C GLU A 83 -4.37 1.79 -6.84
N HIS A 84 -4.13 0.65 -7.46
CA HIS A 84 -3.26 0.51 -8.61
C HIS A 84 -4.05 -0.01 -9.80
N LEU A 85 -4.02 0.73 -10.91
CA LEU A 85 -4.63 0.29 -12.16
C LEU A 85 -3.74 -0.75 -12.81
N LEU A 86 -4.22 -1.99 -12.87
CA LEU A 86 -3.55 -3.14 -13.44
C LEU A 86 -4.04 -3.42 -14.85
N GLU A 87 -3.12 -3.63 -15.79
CA GLU A 87 -3.43 -3.95 -17.19
C GLU A 87 -2.60 -5.15 -17.67
N GLY A 88 -3.19 -6.01 -18.52
CA GLY A 88 -2.54 -7.22 -19.03
C GLY A 88 -3.49 -8.40 -19.24
N GLY A 89 -4.65 -8.38 -18.57
CA GLY A 89 -5.75 -9.33 -18.79
C GLY A 89 -6.77 -8.83 -19.82
N ASP A 90 -7.95 -9.46 -19.84
CA ASP A 90 -9.04 -9.13 -20.77
C ASP A 90 -9.58 -7.69 -20.60
N GLN A 91 -9.51 -7.16 -19.38
CA GLN A 91 -9.87 -5.79 -19.05
C GLN A 91 -8.97 -5.26 -17.92
N PRO A 92 -8.83 -3.93 -17.78
CA PRO A 92 -8.16 -3.35 -16.62
C PRO A 92 -8.90 -3.69 -15.32
N ILE A 93 -8.14 -3.92 -14.26
CA ILE A 93 -8.65 -4.15 -12.90
C ILE A 93 -7.94 -3.23 -11.92
N TRP A 94 -8.58 -2.89 -10.82
CA TRP A 94 -7.95 -2.09 -9.77
C TRP A 94 -7.49 -3.00 -8.63
N PHE A 95 -6.31 -2.72 -8.08
CA PHE A 95 -5.75 -3.43 -6.95
C PHE A 95 -5.61 -2.47 -5.76
N SER A 96 -6.43 -2.67 -4.74
CA SER A 96 -6.40 -1.88 -3.51
C SER A 96 -5.42 -2.47 -2.50
N VAL A 97 -4.70 -1.58 -1.83
CA VAL A 97 -3.78 -1.88 -0.73
C VAL A 97 -4.08 -0.93 0.41
N GLU A 98 -4.37 -1.50 1.57
CA GLU A 98 -4.72 -0.78 2.78
C GLU A 98 -4.02 -1.38 4.01
N GLU A 99 -3.79 -0.53 5.01
CA GLU A 99 -3.51 -0.98 6.38
C GLU A 99 -4.68 -0.64 7.28
N ASP A 100 -5.41 -1.66 7.75
CA ASP A 100 -6.45 -1.51 8.75
C ASP A 100 -6.07 -2.22 10.05
N ASP A 101 -6.11 -1.49 11.17
CA ASP A 101 -5.70 -1.97 12.50
C ASP A 101 -4.35 -2.72 12.52
N GLY A 102 -3.39 -2.27 11.70
CA GLY A 102 -2.05 -2.85 11.58
C GLY A 102 -2.01 -4.16 10.78
N ARG A 103 -3.06 -4.47 10.02
CA ARG A 103 -3.14 -5.60 9.11
C ARG A 103 -3.20 -5.12 7.67
N LEU A 104 -2.50 -5.83 6.81
CA LEU A 104 -2.53 -5.59 5.38
C LEU A 104 -3.83 -6.14 4.80
N GLU A 105 -4.62 -5.29 4.18
CA GLU A 105 -5.82 -5.65 3.43
C GLU A 105 -5.60 -5.39 1.94
N LEU A 106 -5.98 -6.37 1.12
CA LEU A 106 -5.73 -6.38 -0.31
C LEU A 106 -7.00 -6.81 -1.04
N ALA A 107 -7.37 -6.08 -2.09
CA ALA A 107 -8.55 -6.41 -2.88
C ALA A 107 -8.35 -6.17 -4.38
N MET A 108 -8.93 -7.03 -5.20
CA MET A 108 -9.00 -6.85 -6.65
C MET A 108 -10.41 -6.44 -7.04
N TRP A 109 -10.53 -5.34 -7.79
CA TRP A 109 -11.78 -4.70 -8.15
C TRP A 109 -11.96 -4.65 -9.66
N ILE A 110 -13.21 -4.83 -10.08
CA ILE A 110 -13.66 -4.73 -11.47
C ILE A 110 -14.77 -3.69 -11.52
N THR A 111 -14.56 -2.64 -12.31
CA THR A 111 -15.60 -1.65 -12.59
C THR A 111 -16.74 -2.25 -13.40
N ARG A 112 -17.96 -2.13 -12.92
CA ARG A 112 -19.20 -2.69 -13.46
C ARG A 112 -20.02 -1.63 -14.20
N LYS A 113 -19.68 -1.41 -15.47
CA LYS A 113 -20.41 -0.47 -16.36
C LYS A 113 -21.80 -0.96 -16.75
N ASP A 114 -22.08 -2.25 -16.53
CA ASP A 114 -23.34 -2.92 -16.79
C ASP A 114 -24.35 -2.79 -15.64
N VAL A 115 -23.92 -2.28 -14.48
CA VAL A 115 -24.73 -2.19 -13.25
C VAL A 115 -25.09 -0.73 -12.97
N PRO A 116 -26.35 -0.30 -13.19
CA PRO A 116 -26.75 1.10 -13.03
C PRO A 116 -27.24 1.42 -11.60
N LEU A 117 -26.61 0.84 -10.57
CA LEU A 117 -26.97 1.07 -9.17
C LEU A 117 -26.43 2.41 -8.66
N ARG A 118 -27.11 2.96 -7.65
CA ARG A 118 -26.69 4.16 -6.91
C ARG A 118 -26.80 3.95 -5.41
N PRO A 119 -26.02 4.70 -4.60
CA PRO A 119 -26.21 4.69 -3.16
C PRO A 119 -27.67 4.99 -2.76
N GLY A 120 -28.22 4.15 -1.88
CA GLY A 120 -29.62 4.19 -1.45
C GLY A 120 -30.58 3.24 -2.19
N ASP A 121 -30.16 2.63 -3.30
CA ASP A 121 -30.91 1.56 -3.95
C ASP A 121 -30.83 0.24 -3.15
N PRO A 122 -31.67 -0.76 -3.45
CA PRO A 122 -31.41 -2.14 -3.02
C PRO A 122 -30.17 -2.69 -3.74
N TYR A 123 -29.08 -2.92 -3.02
CA TYR A 123 -27.82 -3.36 -3.60
C TYR A 123 -27.86 -4.86 -3.94
N VAL A 124 -28.28 -5.19 -5.16
CA VAL A 124 -28.30 -6.55 -5.68
C VAL A 124 -27.48 -6.62 -6.97
N VAL A 125 -26.40 -7.39 -6.96
CA VAL A 125 -25.51 -7.58 -8.11
C VAL A 125 -25.27 -9.08 -8.30
N ASP A 126 -25.45 -9.57 -9.53
CA ASP A 126 -25.29 -10.98 -9.92
C ASP A 126 -26.06 -11.98 -8.99
N GLY A 127 -27.19 -11.54 -8.43
CA GLY A 127 -28.02 -12.33 -7.53
C GLY A 127 -27.59 -12.33 -6.05
N ALA A 128 -26.47 -11.70 -5.72
CA ALA A 128 -26.05 -11.47 -4.33
C ALA A 128 -26.63 -10.15 -3.80
N MET A 129 -27.09 -10.16 -2.55
CA MET A 129 -27.53 -8.96 -1.83
C MET A 129 -26.37 -8.42 -1.00
N PHE A 130 -26.19 -7.10 -1.04
CA PHE A 130 -25.13 -6.39 -0.33
C PHE A 130 -25.73 -5.43 0.68
N HIS A 131 -24.94 -5.11 1.71
CA HIS A 131 -25.24 -4.10 2.70
C HIS A 131 -24.06 -3.16 2.85
N GLU A 132 -24.35 -1.90 3.16
CA GLU A 132 -23.33 -0.88 3.40
C GLU A 132 -22.55 -1.18 4.68
N THR A 133 -21.22 -1.12 4.58
CA THR A 133 -20.28 -1.26 5.69
C THR A 133 -19.66 0.08 6.03
N GLU A 134 -19.35 0.89 5.01
CA GLU A 134 -18.70 2.19 5.19
C GLU A 134 -19.19 3.22 4.17
N ARG A 135 -19.13 4.48 4.57
CA ARG A 135 -19.34 5.64 3.71
C ARG A 135 -18.48 6.78 4.19
N GLY A 136 -17.71 7.35 3.26
CA GLY A 136 -16.75 8.39 3.59
C GLY A 136 -16.44 9.32 2.44
N ARG A 137 -15.43 10.17 2.69
CA ARG A 137 -14.86 11.08 1.70
C ARG A 137 -13.35 11.11 1.84
N ALA A 138 -12.66 11.02 0.71
CA ALA A 138 -11.21 11.00 0.66
C ALA A 138 -10.67 12.01 -0.34
N SER A 139 -9.61 12.71 0.05
CA SER A 139 -8.77 13.42 -0.92
C SER A 139 -7.89 12.43 -1.66
N TYR A 140 -7.62 12.64 -2.95
CA TYR A 140 -6.77 11.75 -3.74
C TYR A 140 -5.75 12.50 -4.58
N THR A 141 -4.66 11.79 -4.90
CA THR A 141 -3.65 12.19 -5.88
C THR A 141 -3.32 11.02 -6.78
N THR A 142 -2.96 11.28 -8.04
CA THR A 142 -2.65 10.21 -9.00
C THR A 142 -1.23 10.31 -9.54
N GLU A 143 -0.66 9.17 -9.90
CA GLU A 143 0.55 9.07 -10.70
C GLU A 143 0.38 8.07 -11.84
N GLY A 144 1.15 8.23 -12.92
CA GLY A 144 1.04 7.37 -14.10
C GLY A 144 -0.25 7.60 -14.90
N THR A 145 -0.77 6.52 -15.49
CA THR A 145 -2.00 6.54 -16.31
C THR A 145 -3.14 5.89 -15.55
N THR A 146 -3.97 6.68 -14.87
CA THR A 146 -5.17 6.24 -14.17
C THR A 146 -6.46 6.53 -14.94
N GLY A 147 -6.43 7.52 -15.83
CA GLY A 147 -7.64 8.07 -16.47
C GLY A 147 -8.39 9.10 -15.60
N LEU A 148 -7.91 9.36 -14.39
CA LEU A 148 -8.46 10.30 -13.43
C LEU A 148 -7.70 11.65 -13.47
N PRO A 149 -8.29 12.74 -12.95
CA PRO A 149 -7.56 13.99 -12.69
C PRO A 149 -6.34 13.79 -11.79
N ALA A 150 -5.37 14.71 -11.83
CA ALA A 150 -4.13 14.61 -11.04
C ALA A 150 -4.35 14.54 -9.51
N GLY A 151 -5.51 15.03 -9.05
CA GLY A 151 -5.99 14.93 -7.70
C GLY A 151 -7.35 15.60 -7.54
N GLY A 152 -8.00 15.37 -6.41
CA GLY A 152 -9.33 15.87 -6.12
C GLY A 152 -9.91 15.27 -4.83
N GLU A 153 -11.23 15.28 -4.73
CA GLU A 153 -11.98 14.65 -3.65
C GLU A 153 -12.85 13.53 -4.24
N MET A 154 -12.99 12.43 -3.51
CA MET A 154 -13.84 11.29 -3.83
C MET A 154 -14.84 11.07 -2.71
N GLU A 155 -16.08 10.74 -3.06
CA GLU A 155 -17.05 10.17 -2.14
C GLU A 155 -17.18 8.68 -2.41
N PHE A 156 -17.24 7.86 -1.37
CA PHE A 156 -17.36 6.42 -1.51
C PHE A 156 -18.42 5.82 -0.59
N VAL A 157 -18.91 4.65 -1.00
CA VAL A 157 -19.77 3.78 -0.20
C VAL A 157 -19.32 2.35 -0.42
N ASP A 158 -18.77 1.72 0.61
CA ASP A 158 -18.34 0.34 0.59
C ASP A 158 -19.40 -0.56 1.18
N CYS A 159 -19.55 -1.71 0.54
CA CYS A 159 -20.59 -2.68 0.82
C CYS A 159 -20.01 -4.09 0.72
N THR A 160 -20.64 -5.02 1.44
CA THR A 160 -20.29 -6.43 1.38
C THR A 160 -21.54 -7.31 1.41
N ASN A 161 -21.41 -8.56 0.95
CA ASN A 161 -22.47 -9.55 1.08
C ASN A 161 -22.53 -10.10 2.53
N GLU A 162 -23.57 -10.87 2.85
CA GLU A 162 -23.80 -11.40 4.22
C GLU A 162 -22.59 -12.19 4.77
N ASP A 163 -21.88 -12.92 3.91
CA ASP A 163 -20.72 -13.74 4.29
C ASP A 163 -19.37 -12.98 4.21
N GLU A 164 -19.37 -11.69 3.90
CA GLU A 164 -18.17 -10.85 3.77
C GLU A 164 -17.13 -11.35 2.73
N THR A 165 -17.60 -12.07 1.72
CA THR A 165 -16.75 -12.72 0.69
C THR A 165 -16.69 -11.97 -0.64
N VAL A 166 -17.66 -11.11 -0.90
CA VAL A 166 -17.76 -10.32 -2.13
C VAL A 166 -17.97 -8.87 -1.77
N LEU A 167 -17.19 -8.00 -2.39
CA LEU A 167 -17.19 -6.58 -2.14
C LEU A 167 -17.97 -5.86 -3.24
N LEU A 168 -18.60 -4.76 -2.87
CA LEU A 168 -19.25 -3.82 -3.77
C LEU A 168 -18.86 -2.42 -3.30
N SER A 169 -18.36 -1.59 -4.20
CA SER A 169 -18.05 -0.19 -3.90
C SER A 169 -18.74 0.73 -4.90
N PHE A 170 -19.16 1.89 -4.39
CA PHE A 170 -19.64 3.01 -5.17
C PHE A 170 -18.67 4.16 -5.00
N GLU A 171 -18.20 4.74 -6.09
CA GLU A 171 -17.24 5.85 -6.05
C GLU A 171 -17.71 7.02 -6.90
N ARG A 172 -17.52 8.24 -6.40
CA ARG A 172 -17.82 9.46 -7.14
C ARG A 172 -16.68 10.47 -7.00
N TRP A 173 -16.04 10.75 -8.13
CA TRP A 173 -14.81 11.55 -8.24
C TRP A 173 -15.02 13.08 -8.29
N ALA A 174 -16.27 13.53 -8.43
CA ALA A 174 -16.69 14.93 -8.28
C ALA A 174 -18.21 15.01 -8.10
N PRO A 175 -18.78 16.06 -7.47
CA PRO A 175 -20.22 16.17 -7.22
C PRO A 175 -21.11 16.07 -8.47
N ASP A 176 -20.60 16.48 -9.63
CA ASP A 176 -21.26 16.46 -10.93
C ASP A 176 -20.92 15.22 -11.79
N MET A 177 -20.07 14.33 -11.31
CA MET A 177 -19.78 13.05 -11.94
C MET A 177 -20.78 11.97 -11.51
N PRO A 178 -21.08 10.99 -12.39
CA PRO A 178 -21.89 9.84 -12.00
C PRO A 178 -21.15 8.99 -10.95
N TRP A 179 -21.91 8.21 -10.18
CA TRP A 179 -21.36 7.13 -9.38
C TRP A 179 -20.84 6.03 -10.30
N GLU A 180 -19.63 5.57 -10.04
CA GLU A 180 -19.06 4.35 -10.59
C GLU A 180 -19.34 3.21 -9.62
N VAL A 181 -19.59 2.03 -10.16
CA VAL A 181 -19.87 0.82 -9.38
C VAL A 181 -18.75 -0.17 -9.66
N SER A 182 -18.18 -0.74 -8.62
CA SER A 182 -17.14 -1.76 -8.72
C SER A 182 -17.49 -2.96 -7.85
N THR A 183 -17.24 -4.17 -8.36
CA THR A 183 -17.29 -5.40 -7.56
C THR A 183 -15.90 -5.90 -7.29
N GLY A 184 -15.63 -6.35 -6.07
CA GLY A 184 -14.30 -6.78 -5.66
C GLY A 184 -14.28 -8.09 -4.90
N LYS A 185 -13.06 -8.58 -4.69
CA LYS A 185 -12.78 -9.72 -3.83
C LYS A 185 -11.49 -9.46 -3.07
N ALA A 186 -11.47 -9.89 -1.81
CA ALA A 186 -10.24 -9.93 -1.03
C ALA A 186 -9.22 -10.87 -1.71
N VAL A 187 -7.95 -10.51 -1.60
CA VAL A 187 -6.82 -11.30 -2.10
C VAL A 187 -5.82 -11.48 -0.98
N SER A 188 -5.24 -12.67 -0.84
CA SER A 188 -4.16 -12.90 0.12
C SER A 188 -2.80 -12.56 -0.49
N PRO A 189 -1.82 -12.10 0.31
CA PRO A 189 -0.45 -11.87 -0.18
C PRO A 189 0.16 -13.10 -0.87
N GLY A 190 -0.21 -14.31 -0.44
CA GLY A 190 0.27 -15.57 -0.99
C GLY A 190 -0.26 -15.91 -2.39
N GLU A 191 -1.29 -15.21 -2.87
CA GLU A 191 -1.80 -15.33 -4.24
C GLU A 191 -1.03 -14.45 -5.23
N LEU A 192 -0.14 -13.58 -4.74
CA LEU A 192 0.49 -12.53 -5.50
C LEU A 192 2.00 -12.72 -5.58
N THR A 193 2.58 -12.35 -6.72
CA THR A 193 4.01 -12.05 -6.83
C THR A 193 4.18 -10.63 -7.34
N VAL A 194 4.84 -9.78 -6.56
CA VAL A 194 5.11 -8.38 -6.91
C VAL A 194 6.55 -8.22 -7.38
N TYR A 195 6.72 -7.69 -8.59
CA TYR A 195 7.98 -7.16 -9.08
C TYR A 195 7.92 -5.64 -8.99
N ALA A 196 8.82 -5.08 -8.19
CA ALA A 196 8.78 -3.67 -7.83
C ALA A 196 8.88 -2.75 -9.05
N ALA A 197 8.21 -1.60 -8.95
CA ALA A 197 8.33 -0.51 -9.89
C ALA A 197 9.80 -0.09 -10.09
N PRO A 198 10.18 0.37 -11.29
CA PRO A 198 11.45 1.05 -11.47
C PRO A 198 11.50 2.29 -10.56
N PRO A 199 12.70 2.73 -10.15
CA PRO A 199 12.83 3.95 -9.36
C PRO A 199 12.22 5.13 -10.11
N PRO A 200 11.59 6.09 -9.40
CA PRO A 200 11.02 7.26 -10.04
C PRO A 200 12.10 8.02 -10.80
N SER A 201 11.80 8.39 -12.05
CA SER A 201 12.71 9.22 -12.84
C SER A 201 12.95 10.56 -12.11
N PRO A 202 14.20 11.04 -12.03
CA PRO A 202 14.46 12.37 -11.49
C PRO A 202 13.71 13.42 -12.34
N ALA A 203 13.04 14.34 -11.66
CA ALA A 203 12.36 15.48 -12.26
C ALA A 203 13.34 16.46 -12.91
#